data_AF-A0A8S4R102-F1
#
_entry.id   AF-A0A8S4R102-F1
#
_cell.length_a   1.000
_cell.length_b   1.000
_cell.length_c   1.000
_cell.angle_alpha   90.00
_cell.angle_beta   90.00
_cell.angle_gamma   90.00
#
_symmetry.space_group_name_H-M   'P 1'
#
loop_
_entity.id
_entity.type
_entity.pdbx_description
1 polymer ?
#
loop_
_entity_poly.entity_id
_entity_poly.type
_entity_poly.pdbx_seq_one_letter_code
_entity_poly.pdbx_strand_id
1 'polypeptide(L)' 'MKRLRQVVGQRLFEVIMKATFYGQFVAGEDQNKIKPTIERLRSFGVKSILDYSVEEDISQEEAEKREV' A
#
# COMPACT_ATOMS: atom_id res chain seq x y z
N MET A 1 11.49 4.37 7.24
CA MET A 1 11.11 5.73 7.69
C MET A 1 10.71 5.80 9.19
N LYS A 2 11.46 5.15 10.07
CA LYS A 2 11.11 5.06 11.51
C LYS A 2 11.18 6.41 12.24
N ARG A 3 12.18 7.23 11.89
CA ARG A 3 12.36 8.59 12.45
C ARG A 3 11.22 9.54 12.07
N LEU A 4 10.80 9.54 10.81
CA LEU A 4 9.68 10.35 10.34
C LEU A 4 8.40 10.00 11.13
N ARG A 5 8.06 8.71 11.21
CA ARG A 5 6.92 8.20 11.99
C ARG A 5 6.97 8.62 13.46
N GLN A 6 8.15 8.59 14.09
CA GLN A 6 8.34 9.02 15.47
C GLN A 6 8.11 10.53 15.66
N VAL A 7 8.47 11.34 14.66
CA VAL A 7 8.34 12.81 14.70
C VAL A 7 6.92 13.27 14.41
N VAL A 8 6.29 12.74 13.35
CA VAL A 8 4.95 13.20 12.90
C VAL A 8 3.80 12.41 13.54
N GLY A 9 4.11 11.31 14.22
CA GLY A 9 3.13 10.39 14.79
C GLY A 9 2.48 9.46 13.74
N GLN A 10 1.78 8.43 14.22
CA GLN A 10 1.24 7.35 13.37
C GLN A 10 0.26 7.88 12.31
N ARG A 11 -0.76 8.64 12.73
CA ARG A 11 -1.85 9.06 11.84
C ARG A 11 -1.36 9.95 10.70
N LEU A 12 -0.53 10.94 11.02
CA LEU A 12 0.01 11.83 10.00
C LEU A 12 1.00 11.10 9.09
N PHE A 13 1.78 10.18 9.64
CA PHE A 13 2.66 9.32 8.85
C PHE A 13 1.85 8.49 7.83
N GLU A 14 0.76 7.84 8.25
CA GLU A 14 -0.11 7.08 7.33
C GLU A 14 -0.69 7.94 6.22
N VAL A 15 -1.16 9.15 6.54
CA VAL A 15 -1.68 10.10 5.54
C VAL A 15 -0.59 10.50 4.54
N ILE A 16 0.63 10.83 5.03
CA ILE A 16 1.77 11.16 4.16
C ILE A 16 2.12 9.99 3.26
N MET A 17 2.16 8.77 3.79
CA MET A 17 2.46 7.57 3.01
C MET A 17 1.42 7.35 1.91
N LYS A 18 0.12 7.42 2.24
CA LYS A 18 -0.99 7.27 1.30
C LYS A 18 -0.99 8.34 0.20
N ALA A 19 -0.56 9.56 0.52
CA ALA A 19 -0.45 10.65 -0.45
C ALA A 19 0.81 10.58 -1.32
N THR A 20 1.77 9.71 -1.00
CA THR A 20 3.07 9.61 -1.69
C THR A 20 3.35 8.19 -2.18
N PHE A 21 4.30 7.50 -1.56
CA PHE A 21 4.81 6.21 -2.01
C PHE A 21 3.72 5.14 -2.05
N TYR A 22 2.90 5.04 -1.00
CA TYR A 22 1.85 4.02 -0.95
C TYR A 22 0.82 4.25 -2.06
N GLY A 23 0.31 5.47 -2.20
CA GLY A 23 -0.70 5.79 -3.23
C GLY A 23 -0.19 5.71 -4.67
N GLN A 24 1.12 5.75 -4.88
CA GLN A 24 1.72 5.56 -6.21
C GLN A 24 1.64 4.11 -6.68
N PHE A 25 1.79 3.14 -5.77
CA PHE A 25 1.87 1.72 -6.12
C PHE A 25 0.64 0.92 -5.70
N VAL A 26 -0.10 1.36 -4.69
CA VAL A 26 -1.24 0.66 -4.13
C VAL A 26 -2.51 1.45 -4.39
N ALA A 27 -3.44 0.85 -5.13
CA ALA A 27 -4.69 1.51 -5.54
C ALA A 27 -5.66 1.77 -4.39
N GLY A 28 -5.53 1.05 -3.28
CA GLY A 28 -6.40 1.11 -2.10
C GLY A 28 -6.20 -0.10 -1.18
N GLU A 29 -6.57 0.05 0.09
CA GLU A 29 -6.37 -0.99 1.13
C GLU A 29 -7.40 -2.14 1.04
N ASP A 30 -8.52 -1.89 0.37
CA ASP A 30 -9.63 -2.83 0.28
C ASP A 30 -10.43 -2.62 -1.01
N GLN A 31 -11.34 -3.56 -1.28
CA GLN A 31 -12.15 -3.58 -2.50
C GLN A 31 -13.00 -2.32 -2.73
N ASN A 32 -13.37 -1.60 -1.68
CA ASN A 32 -14.14 -0.36 -1.82
C ASN A 32 -13.23 0.82 -2.10
N LYS A 33 -12.08 0.90 -1.42
CA LYS A 33 -11.12 2.00 -1.58
C LYS A 33 -10.40 2.01 -2.92
N ILE A 34 -10.31 0.87 -3.62
CA ILE A 34 -9.73 0.82 -4.97
C ILE A 34 -10.65 1.41 -6.05
N LYS A 35 -11.97 1.50 -5.81
CA LYS A 35 -12.97 1.91 -6.83
C LYS A 35 -12.68 3.27 -7.46
N PRO A 36 -12.39 4.36 -6.71
CA PRO A 36 -12.12 5.66 -7.31
C PRO A 36 -10.90 5.64 -8.25
N THR A 37 -9.85 4.88 -7.87
CA THR A 37 -8.65 4.71 -8.70
C THR A 37 -8.97 4.00 -10.00
N ILE A 38 -9.76 2.91 -9.94
CA ILE A 38 -10.19 2.14 -11.12
C ILE A 38 -11.09 2.99 -12.04
N GLU A 39 -12.04 3.72 -11.48
CA GLU A 39 -12.94 4.60 -12.24
C GLU A 39 -12.16 5.70 -12.94
N ARG A 40 -11.19 6.31 -12.26
CA ARG A 40 -10.29 7.30 -12.86
C ARG A 40 -9.50 6.69 -14.03
N LEU A 41 -8.84 5.56 -13.84
CA LEU A 41 -8.09 4.90 -14.92
C LEU A 41 -8.99 4.52 -16.11
N ARG A 42 -10.19 4.01 -15.82
CA ARG A 42 -11.19 3.66 -16.84
C ARG A 42 -11.65 4.87 -17.64
N SER A 43 -11.77 6.05 -17.03
CA SER A 43 -12.12 7.30 -17.74
C SER A 43 -11.07 7.70 -18.79
N PHE A 44 -9.82 7.23 -18.64
CA PHE A 44 -8.75 7.38 -19.64
C PHE A 44 -8.63 6.17 -20.59
N GLY A 45 -9.59 5.24 -20.57
CA GLY A 45 -9.54 4.01 -21.37
C GLY A 45 -8.55 2.96 -20.86
N VAL A 46 -7.96 3.15 -19.67
CA VAL A 46 -7.00 2.22 -19.08
C VAL A 46 -7.75 1.14 -18.30
N LYS A 47 -7.50 -0.12 -18.66
CA LYS A 47 -8.02 -1.29 -17.93
C LYS A 47 -7.10 -1.61 -16.74
N SER A 48 -7.69 -2.11 -15.65
CA SER A 48 -6.96 -2.49 -14.44
C SER A 48 -7.05 -4.01 -14.24
N ILE A 49 -5.97 -4.61 -13.73
CA ILE A 49 -5.92 -5.98 -13.23
C ILE A 49 -5.76 -5.90 -11.72
N LEU A 50 -6.48 -6.73 -10.97
CA LEU A 50 -6.32 -6.80 -9.53
C LEU A 50 -5.11 -7.67 -9.20
N ASP A 51 -4.09 -7.06 -8.62
CA ASP A 51 -2.96 -7.75 -8.00
C ASP A 51 -3.14 -7.67 -6.47
N TYR A 52 -3.55 -8.79 -5.87
CA TYR A 52 -3.80 -8.87 -4.43
C TYR A 52 -2.55 -9.40 -3.73
N SER A 53 -1.78 -8.50 -3.14
CA SER A 53 -0.61 -8.84 -2.33
C SER A 53 -1.07 -9.33 -0.96
N VAL A 54 -1.14 -10.66 -0.81
CA VAL A 54 -1.29 -11.31 0.50
C VAL A 54 0.11 -11.66 1.01
N GLU A 55 0.46 -11.16 2.18
CA GLU A 55 1.66 -11.58 2.89
C GLU A 55 1.26 -12.64 3.92
N GLU A 56 2.07 -13.69 4.07
CA GLU A 56 1.94 -14.57 5.22
C GLU A 56 2.40 -13.80 6.47
N ASP A 57 1.61 -13.79 7.55
CA ASP A 57 2.02 -13.26 8.85
C ASP A 57 3.08 -14.19 9.47
N ILE A 58 4.29 -14.20 8.93
CA ILE A 58 5.44 -14.93 9.47
C ILE A 58 6.24 -14.03 10.41
N SER A 59 6.89 -14.63 11.41
CA SER A 59 7.79 -13.88 12.28
C SER A 59 8.98 -13.33 11.49
N GLN A 60 9.56 -12.21 11.93
CA GLN A 60 10.74 -11.62 11.28
C GLN A 60 11.90 -12.64 11.18
N GLU A 61 12.10 -13.47 12.21
CA GLU A 61 13.13 -14.51 12.22
C GLU A 61 12.86 -15.60 11.17
N GLU A 62 11.60 -15.93 10.91
CA GLU A 62 11.19 -16.90 9.90
C GLU A 62 11.29 -16.33 8.48
N ALA A 63 11.00 -15.03 8.30
CA ALA A 63 11.23 -14.33 7.05
C ALA A 63 12.72 -14.31 6.68
N GLU A 64 13.59 -13.93 7.62
CA GLU A 64 15.05 -13.87 7.43
C GLU A 64 15.65 -15.25 7.10
N LYS A 65 15.11 -16.35 7.67
CA LYS A 65 15.56 -17.72 7.37
C LYS A 65 15.17 -18.21 5.98
N ARG A 66 14.04 -17.75 5.42
CA ARG A 66 13.55 -18.16 4.09
C ARG A 66 14.19 -17.37 2.94
N GLU A 67 14.84 -16.23 3.24
CA GLU A 67 15.57 -15.42 2.27
C GLU A 67 16.99 -15.95 1.93
N VAL A 68 17.43 -17.04 2.58
CA VAL A 68 18.75 -17.70 2.38
C VAL A 68 18.59 -19.03 1.64
#